data_AF-A0A3N5M0F3-F1
#
_entry.id   AF-A0A3N5M0F3-F1
#
_cell.length_a   1.000
_cell.length_b   1.000
_cell.length_c   1.000
_cell.angle_alpha   90.00
_cell.angle_beta   90.00
_cell.angle_gamma   90.00
#
_symmetry.space_group_name_H-M   'P 1'
#
loop_
_entity.id
_entity.type
_entity.pdbx_description
1 polymer ?
#
loop_
_entity_poly.entity_id
_entity_poly.type
_entity_poly.pdbx_seq_one_letter_code
_entity_poly.pdbx_strand_id
1 'polypeptide(L)'
;MLWLVEFSPYKTIIVQMETSRTPQIPHPSRWLVFFTRYWLVIFVIGYGLYAWLPFLAPVLMKLELDGPARAIYFFYSFLCHQLPERSFFLFGPKGMYSLAEVQAAWHNTNNPLILRQFIGNPEMGWKVAWSDRMVSLYGGIWLAGLFWQPLLRRLKRLPWWGLLLLTLPIFVDGATHTISDFAGIGHGFRDTNVWLSTLTRSAFSPAFYAGDAFGSFNSWMRLLTGLLFSVGAVWFIFPYIEESFPAKSGPYPQGSQGKETR
;
A
#
# COMPACT_ATOMS: atom_id res chain seq x y z
N MET A 1 58.49 -26.27 50.28
CA MET A 1 59.32 -25.56 49.29
C MET A 1 59.06 -26.26 47.96
N LEU A 2 58.47 -25.53 47.00
CA LEU A 2 57.89 -26.05 45.75
C LEU A 2 58.93 -26.53 44.72
N TRP A 3 58.37 -27.24 43.72
CA TRP A 3 58.82 -27.50 42.32
C TRP A 3 59.62 -28.79 42.10
N LEU A 4 59.38 -29.67 41.11
CA LEU A 4 58.46 -29.79 39.97
C LEU A 4 58.38 -31.30 39.66
N VAL A 5 57.21 -31.86 39.35
CA VAL A 5 57.10 -33.18 38.71
C VAL A 5 56.31 -33.01 37.42
N GLU A 6 57.02 -33.04 36.30
CA GLU A 6 56.47 -33.38 34.99
C GLU A 6 56.23 -34.89 34.91
N PHE A 7 55.08 -35.33 34.38
CA PHE A 7 54.98 -36.58 33.61
C PHE A 7 53.76 -36.55 32.67
N SER A 8 54.09 -36.40 31.39
CA SER A 8 53.54 -36.97 30.17
C SER A 8 52.06 -36.81 29.75
N PRO A 9 51.81 -36.52 28.45
CA PRO A 9 50.49 -36.39 27.83
C PRO A 9 49.99 -37.75 27.30
N TYR A 10 48.90 -37.73 26.50
CA TYR A 10 48.30 -38.85 25.76
C TYR A 10 47.15 -39.61 26.45
N LYS A 11 46.00 -38.94 26.57
CA LYS A 11 44.72 -39.59 26.23
C LYS A 11 44.48 -39.37 24.75
N THR A 12 44.77 -40.37 23.94
CA THR A 12 44.40 -40.40 22.52
C THR A 12 42.89 -40.55 22.44
N ILE A 13 42.17 -39.43 22.29
CA ILE A 13 40.81 -39.44 21.76
C ILE A 13 40.99 -39.46 20.24
N ILE A 14 40.76 -40.61 19.62
CA ILE A 14 40.60 -40.69 18.17
C ILE A 14 39.28 -39.98 17.84
N VAL A 15 39.36 -38.70 17.54
CA VAL A 15 38.29 -38.02 16.79
C VAL A 15 38.41 -38.56 15.38
N GLN A 16 37.52 -39.48 15.04
CA GLN A 16 37.32 -39.93 13.68
C GLN A 16 36.97 -38.67 12.87
N MET A 17 37.90 -38.20 12.04
CA MET A 17 37.61 -37.16 11.06
C MET A 17 36.63 -37.77 10.06
N GLU A 18 35.35 -37.65 10.36
CA GLU A 18 34.32 -37.81 9.36
C GLU A 18 34.58 -36.71 8.34
N THR A 19 35.05 -37.13 7.16
CA THR A 19 35.31 -36.27 6.02
C THR A 19 34.12 -35.33 5.88
N SER A 20 34.35 -34.04 6.15
CA SER A 20 33.32 -33.02 6.04
C SER A 20 32.81 -33.08 4.61
N ARG A 21 31.64 -33.68 4.40
CA ARG A 21 30.92 -33.56 3.14
C ARG A 21 30.76 -32.06 2.96
N THR A 22 31.40 -31.50 1.95
CA THR A 22 31.13 -30.13 1.52
C THR A 22 29.60 -30.03 1.40
N PRO A 23 28.94 -29.12 2.14
CA PRO A 23 27.50 -29.00 2.04
C PRO A 23 27.19 -28.72 0.57
N GLN A 24 26.55 -29.68 -0.11
CA GLN A 24 26.02 -29.45 -1.45
C GLN A 24 24.99 -28.35 -1.29
N ILE A 25 25.32 -27.16 -1.79
CA ILE A 25 24.36 -26.06 -1.87
C ILE A 25 23.29 -26.54 -2.86
N PRO A 26 22.04 -26.75 -2.43
CA PRO A 26 20.99 -27.21 -3.33
C PRO A 26 20.86 -26.18 -4.46
N HIS A 27 20.81 -26.64 -5.71
CA HIS A 27 20.50 -25.74 -6.81
C HIS A 27 19.15 -25.06 -6.53
N PRO A 28 19.07 -23.72 -6.58
CA PRO A 28 17.82 -23.03 -6.36
C PRO A 28 16.79 -23.52 -7.38
N SER A 29 15.57 -23.80 -6.93
CA SER A 29 14.51 -24.26 -7.81
C SER A 29 14.27 -23.24 -8.94
N ARG A 30 13.84 -23.72 -10.12
CA ARG A 30 13.53 -22.84 -11.27
C ARG A 30 12.52 -21.75 -10.88
N TRP A 31 11.60 -22.07 -9.98
CA TRP A 31 10.64 -21.12 -9.40
C TRP A 31 11.30 -20.05 -8.57
N LEU A 32 12.23 -20.40 -7.67
CA LEU A 32 12.96 -19.44 -6.85
C LEU A 32 13.73 -18.45 -7.74
N VAL A 33 14.42 -18.93 -8.78
CA VAL A 33 15.12 -18.07 -9.73
C VAL A 33 14.16 -17.16 -10.49
N PHE A 34 13.00 -17.66 -10.90
CA PHE A 34 11.96 -16.87 -11.56
C PHE A 34 11.46 -15.75 -10.65
N PHE A 35 11.08 -16.06 -9.41
CA PHE A 35 10.60 -15.05 -8.46
C PHE A 35 11.67 -14.02 -8.15
N THR A 36 12.90 -14.42 -7.85
CA THR A 36 14.01 -13.47 -7.60
C THR A 36 14.26 -12.54 -8.79
N ARG A 37 14.12 -13.04 -10.03
CA ARG A 37 14.35 -12.23 -11.23
C ARG A 37 13.19 -11.29 -11.56
N TYR A 38 11.96 -11.73 -11.33
CA TYR A 38 10.76 -11.04 -11.80
C TYR A 38 9.85 -10.49 -10.68
N TRP A 39 10.28 -10.51 -9.42
CA TRP A 39 9.45 -10.11 -8.28
C TRP A 39 8.80 -8.73 -8.46
N LEU A 40 9.54 -7.73 -8.98
CA LEU A 40 8.99 -6.40 -9.17
C LEU A 40 7.95 -6.36 -10.29
N VAL A 41 8.17 -7.11 -11.38
CA VAL A 41 7.19 -7.22 -12.47
C VAL A 41 5.93 -7.92 -11.97
N ILE A 42 6.09 -9.01 -11.22
CA ILE A 42 4.99 -9.74 -10.59
C ILE A 42 4.23 -8.82 -9.64
N PHE A 43 4.94 -8.04 -8.83
CA PHE A 43 4.33 -7.04 -7.96
C PHE A 43 3.56 -5.99 -8.77
N VAL A 44 4.17 -5.33 -9.74
CA VAL A 44 3.53 -4.28 -10.55
C VAL A 44 2.28 -4.81 -11.26
N ILE A 45 2.34 -6.00 -11.85
CA ILE A 45 1.17 -6.57 -12.54
C ILE A 45 0.12 -7.02 -11.52
N GLY A 46 0.47 -7.88 -10.56
CA GLY A 46 -0.48 -8.46 -9.62
C GLY A 46 -1.09 -7.42 -8.68
N TYR A 47 -0.24 -6.58 -8.07
CA TYR A 47 -0.70 -5.50 -7.21
C TYR A 47 -1.41 -4.40 -8.02
N GLY A 48 -0.98 -4.15 -9.26
CA GLY A 48 -1.67 -3.22 -10.17
C GLY A 48 -3.08 -3.66 -10.51
N LEU A 49 -3.27 -4.96 -10.81
CA LEU A 49 -4.60 -5.53 -10.99
C LEU A 49 -5.45 -5.36 -9.73
N TYR A 50 -4.91 -5.72 -8.57
CA TYR A 50 -5.60 -5.53 -7.30
C TYR A 50 -5.90 -4.05 -6.99
N ALA A 51 -5.04 -3.12 -7.40
CA ALA A 51 -5.26 -1.71 -7.17
C ALA A 51 -6.26 -1.09 -8.16
N TRP A 52 -6.27 -1.49 -9.43
CA TRP A 52 -7.08 -0.81 -10.45
C TRP A 52 -8.36 -1.54 -10.82
N LEU A 53 -8.54 -2.80 -10.41
CA LEU A 53 -9.81 -3.54 -10.60
C LEU A 53 -11.07 -2.82 -10.05
N PRO A 54 -11.02 -2.04 -8.94
CA PRO A 54 -12.16 -1.25 -8.48
C PRO A 54 -12.70 -0.23 -9.49
N PHE A 55 -11.88 0.23 -10.43
CA PHE A 55 -12.30 1.12 -11.51
C PHE A 55 -13.05 0.39 -12.62
N LEU A 56 -12.93 -0.94 -12.71
CA LEU A 56 -13.71 -1.74 -13.63
C LEU A 56 -15.18 -1.85 -13.20
N ALA A 57 -15.47 -1.77 -11.90
CA ALA A 57 -16.84 -1.86 -11.38
C ALA A 57 -17.82 -0.83 -12.02
N PRO A 58 -17.53 0.48 -12.04
CA PRO A 58 -18.40 1.45 -12.72
C PRO A 58 -18.46 1.27 -14.24
N VAL A 59 -17.41 0.74 -14.88
CA VAL A 59 -17.43 0.41 -16.32
C VAL A 59 -18.44 -0.70 -16.60
N LEU A 60 -18.42 -1.76 -15.78
CA LEU A 60 -19.36 -2.87 -15.90
C LEU A 60 -20.80 -2.43 -15.62
N MET A 61 -21.01 -1.55 -14.63
CA MET A 61 -22.33 -0.93 -14.40
C MET A 61 -22.82 -0.14 -15.62
N LYS A 62 -21.94 0.64 -16.26
CA LYS A 62 -22.27 1.39 -17.49
C LYS A 62 -22.67 0.48 -18.65
N LEU A 63 -22.08 -0.72 -18.71
CA LEU A 63 -22.36 -1.74 -19.71
C LEU A 63 -23.51 -2.68 -19.33
N GLU A 64 -24.26 -2.36 -18.27
CA GLU A 64 -25.40 -3.17 -17.76
C GLU A 64 -25.00 -4.59 -17.33
N LEU A 65 -23.73 -4.78 -16.97
CA LEU A 65 -23.16 -6.03 -16.44
C LEU A 65 -23.16 -6.01 -14.90
N ASP A 66 -24.36 -5.88 -14.32
CA ASP A 66 -24.58 -5.69 -12.88
C ASP A 66 -23.96 -6.78 -12.00
N GLY A 67 -24.11 -8.06 -12.36
CA GLY A 67 -23.63 -9.19 -11.55
C GLY A 67 -22.12 -9.13 -11.31
N PRO A 68 -21.29 -9.12 -12.38
CA PRO A 68 -19.85 -8.93 -12.27
C PRO A 68 -19.44 -7.64 -11.55
N ALA A 69 -20.11 -6.51 -11.82
CA ALA A 69 -19.83 -5.25 -11.14
C ALA A 69 -20.02 -5.34 -9.62
N ARG A 70 -21.16 -5.89 -9.20
CA ARG A 70 -21.52 -6.09 -7.78
C ARG A 70 -20.58 -7.06 -7.08
N ALA A 71 -20.03 -8.06 -7.77
CA ALA A 71 -19.00 -8.93 -7.22
C ALA A 71 -17.72 -8.14 -6.88
N ILE A 72 -17.30 -7.19 -7.73
CA ILE A 72 -16.17 -6.31 -7.42
C ILE A 72 -16.51 -5.41 -6.22
N TYR A 73 -17.66 -4.73 -6.21
CA TYR A 73 -18.06 -3.92 -5.05
C TYR A 73 -18.07 -4.73 -3.75
N PHE A 74 -18.63 -5.94 -3.78
CA PHE A 74 -18.68 -6.84 -2.64
C PHE A 74 -17.27 -7.22 -2.15
N PHE A 75 -16.39 -7.68 -3.04
CA PHE A 75 -15.03 -8.08 -2.65
C PHE A 75 -14.26 -6.93 -2.01
N TYR A 76 -14.33 -5.73 -2.57
CA TYR A 76 -13.66 -4.56 -2.01
C TYR A 76 -14.37 -3.96 -0.79
N SER A 77 -15.59 -4.39 -0.47
CA SER A 77 -16.36 -3.87 0.67
C SER A 77 -15.77 -4.27 2.02
N PHE A 78 -14.98 -5.35 2.05
CA PHE A 78 -14.21 -5.80 3.22
C PHE A 78 -12.98 -4.94 3.51
N LEU A 79 -12.50 -4.22 2.50
CA LEU A 79 -11.29 -3.39 2.57
C LEU A 79 -11.63 -1.90 2.69
N CYS A 80 -12.71 -1.48 2.03
CA CYS A 80 -13.17 -0.11 1.99
C CYS A 80 -14.65 -0.05 2.36
N HIS A 81 -15.04 0.94 3.17
CA HIS A 81 -16.46 1.21 3.43
C HIS A 81 -17.21 1.68 2.16
N GLN A 82 -16.51 2.21 1.15
CA GLN A 82 -17.07 2.69 -0.12
C GLN A 82 -18.20 3.70 0.07
N LEU A 83 -17.99 4.71 0.92
CA LEU A 83 -19.00 5.74 1.12
C LEU A 83 -19.07 6.64 -0.12
N PRO A 84 -20.26 6.89 -0.67
CA PRO A 84 -20.42 7.57 -1.95
C PRO A 84 -19.86 9.00 -1.94
N GLU A 85 -20.07 9.76 -0.87
CA GLU A 85 -19.58 11.12 -0.71
C GLU A 85 -18.04 11.23 -0.58
N ARG A 86 -17.35 10.09 -0.46
CA ARG A 86 -15.88 9.97 -0.39
C ARG A 86 -15.32 9.10 -1.52
N SER A 87 -16.11 8.77 -2.54
CA SER A 87 -15.70 7.90 -3.65
C SER A 87 -15.76 8.67 -4.98
N PHE A 88 -14.87 8.31 -5.90
CA PHE A 88 -14.94 8.86 -7.26
C PHE A 88 -16.11 8.27 -8.03
N PHE A 89 -16.74 9.04 -8.91
CA PHE A 89 -17.79 8.62 -9.83
C PHE A 89 -17.30 8.73 -11.27
N LEU A 90 -17.68 7.74 -12.09
CA LEU A 90 -17.44 7.73 -13.52
C LEU A 90 -18.78 7.73 -14.28
N PHE A 91 -18.75 8.24 -15.51
CA PHE A 91 -19.89 8.29 -16.43
C PHE A 91 -21.06 9.19 -15.98
N GLY A 92 -20.80 10.13 -15.06
CA GLY A 92 -21.71 11.20 -14.71
C GLY A 92 -21.07 12.58 -14.84
N PRO A 93 -21.82 13.65 -14.56
CA PRO A 93 -21.36 15.03 -14.71
C PRO A 93 -20.27 15.45 -13.72
N LYS A 94 -20.15 14.79 -12.56
CA LYS A 94 -19.14 15.10 -11.54
C LYS A 94 -18.31 13.88 -11.17
N GLY A 95 -17.05 14.11 -10.85
CA GLY A 95 -16.13 13.09 -10.38
C GLY A 95 -16.33 12.69 -8.91
N MET A 96 -16.98 13.52 -8.10
CA MET A 96 -17.42 13.21 -6.73
C MET A 96 -18.67 14.04 -6.42
N TYR A 97 -19.52 13.56 -5.52
CA TYR A 97 -20.72 14.25 -5.08
C TYR A 97 -20.69 14.46 -3.57
N SER A 98 -21.27 15.56 -3.12
CA SER A 98 -21.48 15.81 -1.70
C SER A 98 -22.51 14.86 -1.11
N LEU A 99 -22.50 14.71 0.22
CA LEU A 99 -23.49 13.91 0.94
C LEU A 99 -24.93 14.37 0.64
N ALA A 100 -25.15 15.69 0.61
CA ALA A 100 -26.46 16.26 0.32
C ALA A 100 -26.98 15.90 -1.09
N GLU A 101 -26.09 15.87 -2.10
CA GLU A 101 -26.45 15.45 -3.45
C GLU A 101 -26.80 13.96 -3.51
N VAL A 102 -26.03 13.11 -2.82
CA VAL A 102 -26.33 11.67 -2.72
C VAL A 102 -27.67 11.43 -2.01
N GLN A 103 -27.93 12.17 -0.93
CA GLN A 103 -29.19 12.07 -0.18
C GLN A 103 -30.39 12.49 -1.01
N ALA A 104 -30.26 13.57 -1.78
CA ALA A 104 -31.31 14.05 -2.68
C ALA A 104 -31.59 13.09 -3.84
N ALA A 105 -30.56 12.42 -4.35
CA ALA A 105 -30.67 11.53 -5.51
C ALA A 105 -31.09 10.09 -5.18
N TRP A 106 -31.04 9.67 -3.90
CA TRP A 106 -31.31 8.28 -3.53
C TRP A 106 -32.07 8.11 -2.21
N HIS A 107 -31.42 8.40 -1.09
CA HIS A 107 -32.02 8.19 0.23
C HIS A 107 -31.46 9.17 1.25
N ASN A 108 -32.34 9.91 1.93
CA ASN A 108 -31.94 10.86 2.97
C ASN A 108 -31.56 10.12 4.27
N THR A 109 -30.28 9.80 4.42
CA THR A 109 -29.73 9.12 5.59
C THR A 109 -28.30 9.53 5.86
N ASN A 110 -27.91 9.50 7.14
CA ASN A 110 -26.53 9.66 7.59
C ASN A 110 -25.94 8.33 8.10
N ASN A 111 -26.68 7.22 7.98
CA ASN A 111 -26.21 5.93 8.44
C ASN A 111 -25.19 5.35 7.43
N PRO A 112 -23.92 5.17 7.80
CA PRO A 112 -22.89 4.72 6.87
C PRO A 112 -23.15 3.31 6.31
N LEU A 113 -23.87 2.45 7.05
CA LEU A 113 -24.25 1.10 6.60
C LEU A 113 -25.30 1.12 5.49
N ILE A 114 -26.13 2.16 5.46
CA ILE A 114 -27.11 2.39 4.40
C ILE A 114 -26.44 3.15 3.25
N LEU A 115 -25.74 4.27 3.55
CA LEU A 115 -25.05 5.10 2.54
C LEU A 115 -24.14 4.28 1.62
N ARG A 116 -23.38 3.33 2.17
CA ARG A 116 -22.45 2.50 1.38
C ARG A 116 -23.13 1.65 0.30
N GLN A 117 -24.43 1.40 0.41
CA GLN A 117 -25.18 0.62 -0.57
C GLN A 117 -25.47 1.42 -1.86
N PHE A 118 -25.36 2.75 -1.81
CA PHE A 118 -25.48 3.57 -3.01
C PHE A 118 -24.31 3.33 -3.95
N ILE A 119 -24.52 2.63 -5.06
CA ILE A 119 -23.50 2.41 -6.09
C ILE A 119 -23.47 3.58 -7.09
N GLY A 120 -24.63 4.12 -7.42
CA GLY A 120 -24.80 5.14 -8.45
C GLY A 120 -26.11 4.97 -9.20
N ASN A 121 -26.33 5.84 -10.18
CA ASN A 121 -27.51 5.85 -11.06
C ASN A 121 -27.13 6.46 -12.42
N PRO A 122 -28.00 6.37 -13.45
CA PRO A 122 -27.70 6.93 -14.77
C PRO A 122 -27.37 8.43 -14.79
N GLU A 123 -27.92 9.21 -13.84
CA GLU A 123 -27.76 10.66 -13.77
C GLU A 123 -26.41 11.07 -13.17
N MET A 124 -25.99 10.39 -12.10
CA MET A 124 -24.76 10.69 -11.35
C MET A 124 -23.56 9.88 -11.83
N GLY A 125 -23.81 8.82 -12.60
CA GLY A 125 -22.83 7.78 -12.90
C GLY A 125 -22.67 6.78 -11.76
N TRP A 126 -21.60 6.00 -11.81
CA TRP A 126 -21.33 4.93 -10.85
C TRP A 126 -20.02 5.17 -10.12
N LYS A 127 -20.02 4.91 -8.81
CA LYS A 127 -18.84 5.10 -7.97
C LYS A 127 -17.78 4.04 -8.25
N VAL A 128 -16.51 4.37 -8.13
CA VAL A 128 -15.41 3.40 -8.05
C VAL A 128 -15.61 2.55 -6.79
N ALA A 129 -15.27 1.26 -6.82
CA ALA A 129 -15.38 0.37 -5.65
C ALA A 129 -14.36 0.66 -4.54
N TRP A 130 -13.94 1.92 -4.40
CA TRP A 130 -12.99 2.47 -3.44
C TRP A 130 -13.35 3.91 -3.09
N SER A 131 -12.97 4.32 -1.88
CA SER A 131 -12.88 5.74 -1.53
C SER A 131 -11.63 6.39 -2.13
N ASP A 132 -11.63 7.72 -2.19
CA ASP A 132 -10.49 8.54 -2.60
C ASP A 132 -9.21 8.19 -1.80
N ARG A 133 -9.30 7.97 -0.49
CA ARG A 133 -8.18 7.51 0.37
C ARG A 133 -7.65 6.15 -0.08
N MET A 134 -8.51 5.21 -0.44
CA MET A 134 -8.07 3.87 -0.87
C MET A 134 -7.40 3.95 -2.24
N VAL A 135 -7.90 4.81 -3.13
CA VAL A 135 -7.26 5.08 -4.43
C VAL A 135 -5.86 5.64 -4.22
N SER A 136 -5.67 6.64 -3.35
CA SER A 136 -4.35 7.21 -3.09
C SER A 136 -3.40 6.24 -2.39
N LEU A 137 -3.91 5.43 -1.45
CA LEU A 137 -3.09 4.47 -0.72
C LEU A 137 -2.61 3.34 -1.63
N TYR A 138 -3.53 2.56 -2.19
CA TYR A 138 -3.18 1.40 -2.99
C TYR A 138 -2.63 1.80 -4.36
N GLY A 139 -3.24 2.78 -5.03
CA GLY A 139 -2.70 3.34 -6.27
C GLY A 139 -1.32 3.97 -6.07
N GLY A 140 -1.11 4.66 -4.95
CA GLY A 140 0.19 5.23 -4.60
C GLY A 140 1.28 4.17 -4.36
N ILE A 141 0.94 3.02 -3.75
CA ILE A 141 1.90 1.93 -3.54
C ILE A 141 2.30 1.35 -4.89
N TRP A 142 1.32 1.16 -5.78
CA TRP A 142 1.59 0.68 -7.13
C TRP A 142 2.47 1.67 -7.92
N LEU A 143 2.15 2.96 -7.87
CA LEU A 143 2.93 4.02 -8.52
C LEU A 143 4.36 4.09 -7.96
N ALA A 144 4.52 4.10 -6.64
CA ALA A 144 5.84 4.07 -6.01
C ALA A 144 6.62 2.80 -6.41
N GLY A 145 5.94 1.66 -6.56
CA GLY A 145 6.53 0.43 -7.08
C GLY A 145 7.04 0.54 -8.53
N LEU A 146 6.28 1.20 -9.41
CA LEU A 146 6.74 1.51 -10.78
C LEU A 146 8.00 2.37 -10.79
N PHE A 147 8.06 3.37 -9.89
CA PHE A 147 9.21 4.26 -9.76
C PHE A 147 10.31 3.73 -8.84
N TRP A 148 10.17 2.52 -8.29
CA TRP A 148 11.14 1.94 -7.37
C TRP A 148 12.54 1.85 -8.00
N GLN A 149 12.67 1.14 -9.12
CA GLN A 149 13.96 0.96 -9.79
C GLN A 149 14.58 2.25 -10.34
N PRO A 150 13.87 3.09 -11.11
CA PRO A 150 14.48 4.28 -11.72
C PRO A 150 14.79 5.39 -10.71
N LEU A 151 14.06 5.46 -9.58
CA LEU A 151 14.16 6.57 -8.63
C LEU A 151 14.51 6.11 -7.22
N LEU A 152 13.57 5.48 -6.51
CA LEU A 152 13.68 5.27 -5.06
C LEU A 152 14.83 4.35 -4.65
N ARG A 153 15.17 3.36 -5.48
CA ARG A 153 16.29 2.44 -5.28
C ARG A 153 17.65 3.14 -5.30
N ARG A 154 17.76 4.30 -5.96
CA ARG A 154 18.99 5.11 -6.01
C ARG A 154 19.18 5.96 -4.76
N LEU A 155 18.13 6.14 -3.97
CA LEU A 155 18.19 6.89 -2.72
C LEU A 155 18.75 6.00 -1.61
N LYS A 156 19.28 6.65 -0.55
CA LYS A 156 19.59 5.92 0.68
C LYS A 156 18.33 5.26 1.23
N ARG A 157 18.47 4.11 1.88
CA ARG A 157 17.34 3.42 2.51
C ARG A 157 16.66 4.36 3.50
N LEU A 158 15.33 4.36 3.48
CA LEU A 158 14.56 5.13 4.42
C LEU A 158 14.78 4.53 5.82
N PRO A 159 15.29 5.29 6.80
CA PRO A 159 15.37 4.80 8.18
C PRO A 159 13.95 4.66 8.76
N TRP A 160 13.80 3.84 9.82
CA TRP A 160 12.50 3.58 10.43
C TRP A 160 11.77 4.87 10.88
N TRP A 161 12.50 5.89 11.36
CA TRP A 161 11.91 7.17 11.73
C TRP A 161 11.39 7.96 10.51
N GLY A 162 12.01 7.77 9.34
CA GLY A 162 11.54 8.35 8.08
C GLY A 162 10.22 7.71 7.65
N LEU A 163 10.08 6.38 7.82
CA LEU A 163 8.79 5.70 7.62
C LEU A 163 7.72 6.25 8.58
N LEU A 164 8.06 6.44 9.86
CA LEU A 164 7.13 7.03 10.83
C LEU A 164 6.69 8.43 10.41
N LEU A 165 7.62 9.28 9.96
CA LEU A 165 7.30 10.63 9.51
C LEU A 165 6.33 10.64 8.31
N LEU A 166 6.50 9.71 7.37
CA LEU A 166 5.61 9.59 6.19
C LEU A 166 4.28 8.90 6.51
N THR A 167 4.22 8.11 7.57
CA THR A 167 3.00 7.40 8.03
C THR A 167 2.15 8.24 8.98
N LEU A 168 2.77 9.10 9.78
CA LEU A 168 2.08 9.91 10.78
C LEU A 168 0.93 10.76 10.19
N PRO A 169 1.07 11.42 9.01
CA PRO A 169 0.00 12.23 8.44
C PRO A 169 -1.28 11.44 8.16
N ILE A 170 -1.19 10.22 7.61
CA ILE A 170 -2.39 9.40 7.33
C ILE A 170 -3.02 8.89 8.62
N PHE A 171 -2.22 8.61 9.65
CA PHE A 171 -2.74 8.23 10.96
C PHE A 171 -3.54 9.38 11.59
N VAL A 172 -3.00 10.60 11.57
CA VAL A 172 -3.70 11.80 12.09
C VAL A 172 -4.95 12.10 11.27
N ASP A 173 -4.86 12.06 9.94
CA ASP A 173 -6.03 12.27 9.07
C ASP A 173 -7.12 11.21 9.30
N GLY A 174 -6.73 9.94 9.42
CA GLY A 174 -7.63 8.83 9.74
C GLY A 174 -8.29 9.00 11.10
N ALA A 175 -7.50 9.22 12.15
CA ALA A 175 -7.99 9.35 13.51
C ALA A 175 -8.94 10.54 13.66
N THR A 176 -8.60 11.69 13.09
CA THR A 176 -9.46 12.88 13.16
C THR A 176 -10.75 12.72 12.36
N HIS A 177 -10.73 12.01 11.22
CA HIS A 177 -11.97 11.62 10.53
C HIS A 177 -12.84 10.70 11.38
N THR A 178 -12.27 9.65 11.97
CA THR A 178 -13.02 8.74 12.85
C THR A 178 -13.63 9.47 14.05
N ILE A 179 -12.88 10.37 14.69
CA ILE A 179 -13.38 11.18 15.81
C ILE A 179 -14.50 12.11 15.35
N SER A 180 -14.36 12.72 14.17
CA SER A 180 -15.40 13.57 13.58
C SER A 180 -16.68 12.78 13.32
N ASP A 181 -16.54 11.57 12.76
CA ASP A 181 -17.67 10.71 12.39
C ASP A 181 -18.42 10.16 13.63
N PHE A 182 -17.86 10.23 14.84
CA PHE A 182 -18.59 9.90 16.09
C PHE A 182 -19.73 10.87 16.41
N ALA A 183 -19.70 12.10 15.89
CA ALA A 183 -20.84 13.01 15.95
C ALA A 183 -21.95 12.64 14.93
N GLY A 184 -21.71 11.64 14.08
CA GLY A 184 -22.51 11.27 12.92
C GLY A 184 -21.91 11.80 11.62
N ILE A 185 -22.03 11.02 10.54
CA ILE A 185 -21.57 11.44 9.20
C ILE A 185 -22.27 12.74 8.80
N GLY A 186 -21.50 13.78 8.46
CA GLY A 186 -22.02 15.09 8.09
C GLY A 186 -22.24 16.07 9.26
N HIS A 187 -21.97 15.66 10.51
CA HIS A 187 -22.21 16.46 11.72
C HIS A 187 -20.94 16.77 12.53
N GLY A 188 -19.80 16.22 12.13
CA GLY A 188 -18.56 16.36 12.88
C GLY A 188 -17.80 17.65 12.58
N PHE A 189 -16.77 17.91 13.40
CA PHE A 189 -15.99 19.14 13.28
C PHE A 189 -15.23 19.25 11.94
N ARG A 190 -14.96 18.11 11.28
CA ARG A 190 -14.36 18.08 9.94
C ARG A 190 -15.34 18.32 8.81
N ASP A 191 -16.65 18.22 9.06
CA ASP A 191 -17.64 18.52 8.01
C ASP A 191 -17.73 20.02 7.71
N THR A 192 -17.44 20.87 8.69
CA THR A 192 -17.42 22.32 8.52
C THR A 192 -16.02 22.92 8.48
N ASN A 193 -15.04 22.24 9.10
CA ASN A 193 -13.67 22.72 9.30
C ASN A 193 -13.59 24.19 9.80
N VAL A 194 -14.49 24.60 10.70
CA VAL A 194 -14.50 25.95 11.29
C VAL A 194 -13.17 26.26 11.99
N TRP A 195 -12.52 25.25 12.57
CA TRP A 195 -11.20 25.37 13.17
C TRP A 195 -10.15 25.85 12.13
N LEU A 196 -10.22 25.32 10.91
CA LEU A 196 -9.30 25.66 9.83
C LEU A 196 -9.63 27.02 9.24
N SER A 197 -10.91 27.34 9.05
CA SER A 197 -11.33 28.67 8.57
C SER A 197 -10.91 29.76 9.54
N THR A 198 -11.01 29.51 10.85
CA THR A 198 -10.54 30.42 11.91
C THR A 198 -9.03 30.62 11.84
N LEU A 199 -8.27 29.52 11.77
CA LEU A 199 -6.81 29.56 11.69
C LEU A 199 -6.30 30.31 10.45
N THR A 200 -6.94 30.07 9.30
CA THR A 200 -6.56 30.64 8.01
C THR A 200 -7.23 31.99 7.72
N ARG A 201 -8.02 32.52 8.67
CA ARG A 201 -8.82 33.75 8.50
C ARG A 201 -9.67 33.72 7.22
N SER A 202 -10.24 32.56 6.91
CA SER A 202 -11.06 32.30 5.72
C SER A 202 -10.39 32.71 4.40
N ALA A 203 -9.08 32.50 4.26
CA ALA A 203 -8.33 32.83 3.05
C ALA A 203 -8.76 32.04 1.79
N PHE A 204 -9.45 30.91 1.94
CA PHE A 204 -9.90 30.06 0.84
C PHE A 204 -11.42 30.14 0.62
N SER A 205 -11.90 29.56 -0.48
CA SER A 205 -13.34 29.51 -0.76
C SER A 205 -14.10 28.68 0.30
N PRO A 206 -15.40 28.96 0.57
CA PRO A 206 -16.20 28.16 1.50
C PRO A 206 -16.22 26.66 1.16
N ALA A 207 -16.22 26.31 -0.13
CA ALA A 207 -16.20 24.93 -0.61
C ALA A 207 -14.88 24.19 -0.31
N PHE A 208 -13.78 24.92 -0.06
CA PHE A 208 -12.53 24.31 0.39
C PHE A 208 -12.64 23.81 1.83
N TYR A 209 -13.34 24.54 2.70
CA TYR A 209 -13.43 24.17 4.11
C TYR A 209 -14.49 23.10 4.36
N ALA A 210 -15.65 23.16 3.70
CA ALA A 210 -16.77 22.31 4.04
C ALA A 210 -16.78 20.96 3.29
N GLY A 211 -17.12 19.91 4.01
CA GLY A 211 -17.49 18.60 3.49
C GLY A 211 -16.36 17.79 2.86
N ASP A 212 -16.77 16.76 2.13
CA ASP A 212 -15.89 15.73 1.58
C ASP A 212 -15.75 15.78 0.06
N ALA A 213 -16.34 16.79 -0.58
CA ALA A 213 -16.34 16.95 -2.02
C ALA A 213 -14.92 17.09 -2.60
N PHE A 214 -14.78 16.75 -3.88
CA PHE A 214 -13.51 16.89 -4.58
C PHE A 214 -12.99 18.33 -4.50
N GLY A 215 -11.74 18.49 -4.08
CA GLY A 215 -11.11 19.79 -3.87
C GLY A 215 -11.30 20.40 -2.48
N SER A 216 -12.11 19.80 -1.60
CA SER A 216 -12.17 20.20 -0.19
C SER A 216 -10.87 19.82 0.55
N PHE A 217 -10.65 20.47 1.69
CA PHE A 217 -9.54 20.17 2.59
C PHE A 217 -9.52 18.68 2.97
N ASN A 218 -10.67 18.11 3.32
CA ASN A 218 -10.77 16.70 3.69
C ASN A 218 -10.36 15.78 2.53
N SER A 219 -10.82 16.07 1.30
CA SER A 219 -10.44 15.29 0.12
C SER A 219 -8.92 15.37 -0.13
N TRP A 220 -8.33 16.57 -0.05
CA TRP A 220 -6.89 16.75 -0.18
C TRP A 220 -6.09 16.01 0.87
N MET A 221 -6.51 16.07 2.15
CA MET A 221 -5.84 15.35 3.22
C MET A 221 -5.88 13.84 2.99
N ARG A 222 -7.03 13.29 2.58
CA ARG A 222 -7.14 11.85 2.26
C ARG A 222 -6.22 11.43 1.11
N LEU A 223 -6.11 12.25 0.06
CA LEU A 223 -5.28 11.95 -1.10
C LEU A 223 -3.78 12.09 -0.80
N LEU A 224 -3.36 13.21 -0.22
CA LEU A 224 -1.95 13.52 0.01
C LEU A 224 -1.35 12.63 1.09
N THR A 225 -2.05 12.42 2.19
CA THR A 225 -1.54 11.57 3.28
C THR A 225 -1.47 10.11 2.87
N GLY A 226 -2.44 9.63 2.09
CA GLY A 226 -2.39 8.31 1.46
C GLY A 226 -1.14 8.14 0.59
N LEU A 227 -0.89 9.08 -0.32
CA LEU A 227 0.28 9.04 -1.19
C LEU A 227 1.61 9.08 -0.42
N LEU A 228 1.72 9.92 0.61
CA LEU A 228 2.91 9.99 1.46
C LEU A 228 3.21 8.66 2.13
N PHE A 229 2.19 8.05 2.74
CA PHE A 229 2.32 6.72 3.34
C PHE A 229 2.76 5.69 2.31
N SER A 230 2.14 5.68 1.14
CA SER A 230 2.44 4.71 0.08
C SER A 230 3.87 4.79 -0.43
N VAL A 231 4.38 5.99 -0.67
CA VAL A 231 5.78 6.21 -1.05
C VAL A 231 6.71 5.76 0.08
N GLY A 232 6.40 6.13 1.32
CA GLY A 232 7.18 5.71 2.48
C GLY A 232 7.23 4.20 2.67
N ALA A 233 6.09 3.52 2.51
CA ALA A 233 5.97 2.08 2.63
C ALA A 233 6.82 1.36 1.57
N VAL A 234 6.73 1.76 0.29
CA VAL A 234 7.55 1.17 -0.77
C VAL A 234 9.03 1.45 -0.56
N TRP A 235 9.40 2.71 -0.28
CA TRP A 235 10.78 3.12 -0.07
C TRP A 235 11.43 2.38 1.12
N PHE A 236 10.66 2.12 2.18
CA PHE A 236 11.13 1.35 3.32
C PHE A 236 11.18 -0.16 3.05
N ILE A 237 10.11 -0.76 2.54
CA ILE A 237 9.91 -2.23 2.51
C ILE A 237 10.65 -2.89 1.34
N PHE A 238 10.67 -2.27 0.15
CA PHE A 238 11.19 -2.92 -1.06
C PHE A 238 12.68 -3.30 -0.98
N PRO A 239 13.58 -2.52 -0.35
CA PRO A 239 14.94 -2.97 -0.07
C PRO A 239 14.98 -4.32 0.66
N TYR A 240 14.20 -4.48 1.73
CA TYR A 240 14.17 -5.71 2.52
C TYR A 240 13.59 -6.89 1.73
N ILE A 241 12.59 -6.65 0.88
CA ILE A 241 12.09 -7.68 -0.05
C ILE A 241 13.20 -8.09 -1.01
N GLU A 242 13.90 -7.15 -1.64
CA GLU A 242 14.98 -7.45 -2.58
C GLU A 242 16.13 -8.21 -1.92
N GLU A 243 16.50 -7.84 -0.69
CA GLU A 243 17.55 -8.51 0.11
C GLU A 243 17.16 -9.90 0.62
N SER A 244 15.86 -10.16 0.77
CA SER A 244 15.38 -11.48 1.18
C SER A 244 15.57 -12.55 0.10
N PHE A 245 15.74 -12.14 -1.16
CA PHE A 245 16.04 -13.08 -2.23
C PHE A 245 17.50 -13.54 -2.16
N PRO A 246 17.77 -14.83 -2.43
CA PRO A 246 19.14 -15.33 -2.49
C PRO A 246 19.95 -14.51 -3.50
N ALA A 247 21.21 -14.23 -3.16
CA ALA A 247 22.14 -13.55 -4.04
C ALA A 247 22.06 -14.17 -5.43
N LYS A 248 21.90 -13.34 -6.48
CA LYS A 248 21.98 -13.81 -7.85
C LYS A 248 23.29 -14.58 -7.97
N SER A 249 23.24 -15.90 -8.03
CA SER A 249 24.41 -16.71 -8.29
C SER A 249 24.92 -16.26 -9.66
N GLY A 250 26.00 -15.48 -9.66
CA GLY A 250 26.79 -15.28 -10.86
C GLY A 250 27.23 -16.64 -11.39
N PRO A 251 27.58 -16.76 -12.67
CA PRO A 251 28.22 -17.98 -13.15
C PRO A 251 29.38 -18.30 -12.21
N TYR A 252 29.35 -19.51 -11.63
CA TYR A 252 30.43 -20.02 -10.78
C TYR A 252 31.76 -19.70 -11.48
N PRO A 253 32.77 -19.11 -10.81
CA PRO A 253 34.10 -19.04 -11.40
C PRO A 253 34.50 -20.48 -11.72
N GLN A 254 34.69 -20.79 -13.00
CA GLN A 254 35.30 -22.05 -13.40
C GLN A 254 36.62 -22.11 -12.66
N GLY A 255 36.76 -23.10 -11.78
CA GLY A 255 37.97 -23.32 -11.01
C GLY A 255 39.14 -23.27 -11.98
N SER A 256 40.08 -22.36 -11.72
CA SER A 256 41.38 -22.39 -12.36
C SER A 256 42.00 -23.74 -12.06
N GLN A 257 41.93 -24.66 -13.04
CA GLN A 257 42.75 -25.86 -12.99
C GLN A 257 44.19 -25.40 -12.83
N GLY A 258 44.80 -25.80 -11.71
CA GLY A 258 46.19 -25.55 -11.44
C GLY A 258 47.02 -26.07 -12.61
N LYS A 259 47.71 -25.15 -13.29
CA LYS A 259 48.89 -25.53 -14.05
C LYS A 259 49.96 -25.90 -13.03
N GLU A 260 50.04 -27.18 -12.73
CA GLU A 260 51.26 -27.82 -12.23
C GLU A 260 52.32 -27.65 -13.32
N THR A 261 53.18 -26.65 -13.18
CA THR A 261 54.43 -26.58 -13.92
C THR A 261 55.47 -27.36 -13.12
N ARG A 262 55.88 -28.50 -13.70
CA ARG A 262 57.16 -29.15 -13.41
C ARG A 262 58.32 -28.23 -13.78
#